data_AF-A0A1H1NRS2-F1
#
_entry.id   AF-A0A1H1NRS2-F1
#
_cell.length_a   1.000
_cell.length_b   1.000
_cell.length_c   1.000
_cell.angle_alpha   90.00
_cell.angle_beta   90.00
_cell.angle_gamma   90.00
#
_symmetry.space_group_name_H-M   'P 1'
#
loop_
_entity.id
_entity.type
_entity.pdbx_description
1 polymer ?
#
loop_
_entity_poly.entity_id
_entity_poly.type
_entity_poly.pdbx_seq_one_letter_code
_entity_poly.pdbx_strand_id
1 'polypeptide(L)'
;MKTKFIIALSGLLLGSGVLHAQSNADCATKAALAYDDAKAQRYEQAYKPLMEVKENCPTYSLATFQYLERVLNYKIDNAQADQKTAFIEEMIQLMNDRLKYFPNKTSAGDVQASIAMLKYDNGIGTKEEQFNAFDEAFKADRANFTSAKALYAYFSLLVDLQDEGKKSLEDVFANYDEVVSKVEEEENSLAENLAPLLEKQEAGTALTAKEERLVKNSEINLKAYSTVKSSINGKLGQRADCDNLIPLYNKDFDARKDDVSWLKIATGRLSAKDCTEDPIFFKLSEALHKAEPSAKSALYLGQLADAKGQASQALKYYNESADLETNPSDKSRVYMKIADNYKKKGSFGQARTYYRKALQAKPSSGRAYLQIANMYAQSANSCGTDAFSKRAVYWLAANYAAKAGSVDPSLSGVANESVAAYKGRAPQKADIFQAGKAGQSISIGCWIGESVRVPSL
;
A
#
# COMPACT_ATOMS: atom_id res chain seq x y z
N MET A 1 32.90 -70.00 62.08
CA MET A 1 31.77 -70.69 61.39
C MET A 1 30.49 -70.02 61.86
N LYS A 2 29.45 -69.67 61.09
CA LYS A 2 29.10 -69.66 59.66
C LYS A 2 27.89 -68.69 59.64
N THR A 3 27.94 -67.56 58.94
CA THR A 3 27.23 -67.34 57.67
C THR A 3 25.74 -67.74 57.69
N LYS A 4 24.84 -66.76 57.59
CA LYS A 4 23.85 -66.54 56.51
C LYS A 4 22.55 -65.92 57.03
N PHE A 5 22.46 -64.62 56.82
CA PHE A 5 21.25 -63.82 56.74
C PHE A 5 20.83 -63.75 55.25
N ILE A 6 19.54 -63.49 55.00
CA ILE A 6 18.93 -63.09 53.71
C ILE A 6 18.48 -64.24 52.78
N ILE A 7 17.16 -64.33 52.56
CA ILE A 7 16.43 -64.34 51.27
C ILE A 7 14.94 -64.59 51.59
N ALA A 8 14.08 -63.61 51.32
CA ALA A 8 12.70 -63.78 50.82
C ALA A 8 11.93 -62.44 50.87
N LEU A 9 12.37 -61.44 50.11
CA LEU A 9 11.52 -60.29 49.75
C LEU A 9 12.03 -59.65 48.45
N SER A 10 12.01 -60.41 47.36
CA SER A 10 12.46 -59.93 46.03
C SER A 10 11.60 -60.55 44.95
N GLY A 11 10.32 -60.21 44.96
CA GLY A 11 9.35 -60.76 44.01
C GLY A 11 8.14 -59.87 43.81
N LEU A 12 8.28 -58.53 43.75
CA LEU A 12 7.16 -57.67 43.36
C LEU A 12 7.56 -56.29 42.80
N LEU A 13 8.70 -56.17 42.10
CA LEU A 13 9.11 -54.91 41.44
C LEU A 13 9.63 -55.10 40.00
N LEU A 14 9.25 -56.18 39.31
CA LEU A 14 9.60 -56.42 37.90
C LEU A 14 8.41 -56.34 36.92
N GLY A 15 7.23 -55.94 37.38
CA GLY A 15 6.02 -55.90 36.54
C GLY A 15 5.87 -54.63 35.68
N SER A 16 6.37 -53.47 36.14
CA SER A 16 6.09 -52.18 35.49
C SER A 16 7.09 -51.78 34.41
N GLY A 17 8.33 -52.29 34.46
CA GLY A 17 9.37 -52.01 33.45
C GLY A 17 9.29 -52.88 32.18
N VAL A 18 8.82 -54.12 32.31
CA VAL A 18 8.73 -55.06 31.17
C VAL A 18 7.56 -54.71 30.24
N LEU A 19 6.42 -54.28 30.80
CA LEU A 19 5.25 -53.87 30.01
C LEU A 19 5.51 -52.60 29.16
N HIS A 20 6.27 -51.63 29.68
CA HIS A 20 6.65 -50.42 28.93
C HIS A 20 7.71 -50.68 27.85
N ALA A 21 8.62 -51.64 28.07
CA ALA A 21 9.62 -52.02 27.07
C ALA A 21 9.01 -52.83 25.91
N GLN A 22 8.00 -53.66 26.21
CA GLN A 22 7.33 -54.51 25.23
C GLN A 22 6.32 -53.71 24.37
N SER A 23 5.65 -52.69 24.93
CA SER A 23 4.76 -51.77 24.17
C SER A 23 5.53 -50.86 23.21
N ASN A 24 6.69 -50.34 23.62
CA ASN A 24 7.51 -49.45 22.78
C ASN A 24 8.17 -50.18 21.58
N ALA A 25 8.53 -51.46 21.74
CA ALA A 25 9.09 -52.27 20.65
C ALA A 25 8.04 -52.60 19.57
N ASP A 26 6.78 -52.82 19.96
CA ASP A 26 5.65 -53.04 19.04
C ASP A 26 5.33 -51.77 18.24
N CYS A 27 5.32 -50.61 18.90
CA CYS A 27 5.08 -49.32 18.25
C CYS A 27 6.16 -48.94 17.22
N ALA A 28 7.44 -49.23 17.48
CA ALA A 28 8.50 -48.93 16.53
C ALA A 28 8.36 -49.73 15.22
N THR A 29 8.02 -51.02 15.33
CA THR A 29 7.85 -51.90 14.17
C THR A 29 6.60 -51.52 13.38
N LYS A 30 5.47 -51.28 14.07
CA LYS A 30 4.22 -50.81 13.44
C LYS A 30 4.40 -49.46 12.77
N ALA A 31 5.05 -48.51 13.44
CA ALA A 31 5.32 -47.19 12.88
C ALA A 31 6.18 -47.27 11.61
N ALA A 32 7.24 -48.08 11.61
CA ALA A 32 8.11 -48.22 10.44
C ALA A 32 7.34 -48.71 9.20
N LEU A 33 6.57 -49.80 9.34
CA LEU A 33 5.75 -50.35 8.26
C LEU A 33 4.70 -49.34 7.77
N ALA A 34 4.00 -48.71 8.71
CA ALA A 34 2.96 -47.74 8.39
C ALA A 34 3.50 -46.48 7.69
N TYR A 35 4.71 -46.04 8.06
CA TYR A 35 5.38 -44.93 7.39
C TYR A 35 5.79 -45.30 5.96
N ASP A 36 6.24 -46.52 5.72
CA ASP A 36 6.62 -46.96 4.37
C ASP A 36 5.38 -47.11 3.47
N ASP A 37 4.25 -47.58 4.01
CA ASP A 37 2.96 -47.54 3.32
C ASP A 37 2.52 -46.11 2.99
N ALA A 38 2.59 -45.19 3.96
CA ALA A 38 2.22 -43.79 3.73
C ALA A 38 3.17 -43.08 2.74
N LYS A 39 4.48 -43.36 2.77
CA LYS A 39 5.46 -42.85 1.79
C LYS A 39 5.16 -43.36 0.38
N ALA A 40 4.75 -44.62 0.26
CA ALA A 40 4.35 -45.23 -1.00
C ALA A 40 2.90 -44.92 -1.39
N GLN A 41 2.25 -43.97 -0.69
CA GLN A 41 0.86 -43.52 -0.93
C GLN A 41 -0.20 -44.62 -0.80
N ARG A 42 0.11 -45.72 -0.09
CA ARG A 42 -0.85 -46.78 0.27
C ARG A 42 -1.66 -46.34 1.48
N TYR A 43 -2.37 -45.23 1.38
CA TYR A 43 -3.00 -44.55 2.51
C TYR A 43 -4.08 -45.39 3.21
N GLU A 44 -4.83 -46.18 2.47
CA GLU A 44 -5.80 -47.12 3.05
C GLU A 44 -5.15 -48.17 3.95
N GLN A 45 -3.96 -48.66 3.58
CA GLN A 45 -3.20 -49.64 4.36
C GLN A 45 -2.51 -48.99 5.56
N ALA A 46 -2.02 -47.75 5.37
CA ALA A 46 -1.31 -47.01 6.41
C ALA A 46 -2.24 -46.50 7.53
N TYR A 47 -3.51 -46.22 7.24
CA TYR A 47 -4.42 -45.50 8.14
C TYR A 47 -4.56 -46.18 9.51
N LYS A 48 -5.03 -47.44 9.55
CA LYS A 48 -5.28 -48.15 10.81
C LYS A 48 -4.00 -48.33 11.65
N PRO A 49 -2.87 -48.82 11.09
CA PRO A 49 -1.62 -48.91 11.84
C PRO A 49 -1.12 -47.57 12.38
N LEU A 50 -1.27 -46.47 11.62
CA LEU A 50 -0.90 -45.14 12.10
C LEU A 50 -1.78 -44.68 13.26
N MET A 51 -3.09 -44.93 13.21
CA MET A 51 -4.01 -44.62 14.31
C MET A 51 -3.66 -45.42 15.57
N GLU A 52 -3.35 -46.72 15.43
CA GLU A 52 -2.89 -47.55 16.55
C GLU A 52 -1.60 -47.00 17.18
N VAL A 53 -0.65 -46.52 16.35
CA VAL A 53 0.59 -45.90 16.86
C VAL A 53 0.29 -44.58 17.58
N LYS A 54 -0.60 -43.74 17.04
CA LYS A 54 -1.04 -42.48 17.67
C LYS A 54 -1.69 -42.74 19.03
N GLU A 55 -2.56 -43.73 19.13
CA GLU A 55 -3.30 -44.03 20.37
C GLU A 55 -2.43 -44.67 21.44
N ASN A 56 -1.63 -45.68 21.07
CA ASN A 56 -0.85 -46.46 22.03
C ASN A 56 0.49 -45.80 22.37
N CYS A 57 1.06 -45.02 21.44
CA CYS A 57 2.38 -44.44 21.53
C CYS A 57 2.42 -42.99 21.01
N PRO A 58 1.58 -42.08 21.56
CA PRO A 58 1.39 -40.72 21.03
C PRO A 58 2.66 -39.85 21.01
N THR A 59 3.64 -40.14 21.85
CA THR A 59 4.91 -39.38 21.93
C THR A 59 6.06 -40.03 21.16
N TYR A 60 5.83 -41.17 20.49
CA TYR A 60 6.90 -41.92 19.81
C TYR A 60 7.58 -41.11 18.70
N SER A 61 6.78 -40.52 17.80
CA SER A 61 7.32 -39.69 16.73
C SER A 61 6.29 -38.72 16.18
N LEU A 62 6.73 -37.47 15.97
CA LEU A 62 5.97 -36.45 15.26
C LEU A 62 5.55 -36.92 13.86
N ALA A 63 6.34 -37.81 13.25
CA ALA A 63 6.08 -38.34 11.93
C ALA A 63 4.75 -39.11 11.85
N THR A 64 4.29 -39.75 12.94
CA THR A 64 2.98 -40.42 12.97
C THR A 64 1.87 -39.45 12.61
N PHE A 65 1.88 -38.26 13.22
CA PHE A 65 0.91 -37.21 12.97
C PHE A 65 1.03 -36.65 11.55
N GLN A 66 2.25 -36.43 11.06
CA GLN A 66 2.49 -35.93 9.69
C GLN A 66 2.02 -36.92 8.62
N TYR A 67 2.17 -38.23 8.84
CA TYR A 67 1.67 -39.24 7.91
C TYR A 67 0.15 -39.41 8.01
N LEU A 68 -0.43 -39.36 9.22
CA LEU A 68 -1.88 -39.35 9.40
C LEU A 68 -2.52 -38.14 8.72
N GLU A 69 -1.90 -36.96 8.77
CA GLU A 69 -2.37 -35.77 8.07
C GLU A 69 -2.42 -36.00 6.55
N ARG A 70 -1.41 -36.67 5.96
CA ARG A 70 -1.46 -37.04 4.53
C ARG A 70 -2.58 -38.02 4.22
N VAL A 71 -2.77 -39.02 5.08
CA VAL A 71 -3.82 -40.03 4.93
C VAL A 71 -5.21 -39.41 5.03
N LEU A 72 -5.43 -38.55 6.03
CA LEU A 72 -6.70 -37.87 6.23
C LEU A 72 -7.00 -36.87 5.11
N ASN A 73 -6.00 -36.14 4.60
CA ASN A 73 -6.17 -35.30 3.41
C ASN A 73 -6.64 -36.14 2.21
N TYR A 74 -5.98 -37.28 1.94
CA TYR A 74 -6.43 -38.20 0.89
C TYR A 74 -7.87 -38.68 1.12
N LYS A 75 -8.21 -39.06 2.35
CA LYS A 75 -9.58 -39.50 2.68
C LYS A 75 -10.60 -38.39 2.48
N ILE A 76 -10.31 -37.16 2.90
CA ILE A 76 -11.20 -35.99 2.71
C ILE A 76 -11.41 -35.69 1.22
N ASP A 77 -10.35 -35.76 0.41
CA ASP A 77 -10.41 -35.50 -1.03
C ASP A 77 -11.20 -36.57 -1.80
N ASN A 78 -11.26 -37.80 -1.28
CA ASN A 78 -11.93 -38.94 -1.93
C ASN A 78 -13.25 -39.36 -1.24
N ALA A 79 -13.65 -38.69 -0.15
CA ALA A 79 -14.85 -39.03 0.61
C ALA A 79 -16.13 -38.59 -0.11
N GLN A 80 -17.21 -39.36 0.12
CA GLN A 80 -18.56 -38.91 -0.17
C GLN A 80 -18.97 -37.78 0.78
N ALA A 81 -19.95 -36.96 0.37
CA ALA A 81 -20.34 -35.75 1.11
C ALA A 81 -20.78 -36.02 2.57
N ASP A 82 -21.39 -37.18 2.82
CA ASP A 82 -21.85 -37.64 4.14
C ASP A 82 -20.71 -38.14 5.04
N GLN A 83 -19.59 -38.58 4.46
CA GLN A 83 -18.40 -39.07 5.18
C GLN A 83 -17.36 -37.97 5.42
N LYS A 84 -17.35 -36.94 4.57
CA LYS A 84 -16.33 -35.89 4.56
C LYS A 84 -16.21 -35.15 5.89
N THR A 85 -17.34 -34.85 6.55
CA THR A 85 -17.36 -34.15 7.85
C THR A 85 -16.62 -34.93 8.94
N ALA A 86 -16.81 -36.25 9.01
CA ALA A 86 -16.18 -37.08 10.04
C ALA A 86 -14.64 -37.10 9.90
N PHE A 87 -14.13 -37.21 8.66
CA PHE A 87 -12.68 -37.15 8.43
C PHE A 87 -12.09 -35.77 8.72
N ILE A 88 -12.85 -34.69 8.50
CA ILE A 88 -12.41 -33.34 8.86
C ILE A 88 -12.34 -33.17 10.38
N GLU A 89 -13.34 -33.65 11.12
CA GLU A 89 -13.31 -33.64 12.60
C GLU A 89 -12.13 -34.45 13.13
N GLU A 90 -11.84 -35.61 12.54
CA GLU A 90 -10.68 -36.43 12.88
C GLU A 90 -9.36 -35.72 12.58
N MET A 91 -9.28 -34.98 11.46
CA MET A 91 -8.12 -34.16 11.12
C MET A 91 -7.91 -33.03 12.14
N ILE A 92 -8.99 -32.36 12.56
CA ILE A 92 -8.94 -31.32 13.59
C ILE A 92 -8.43 -31.93 14.90
N GLN A 93 -8.94 -33.09 15.29
CA GLN A 93 -8.48 -33.78 16.49
C GLN A 93 -7.01 -34.20 16.37
N LEU A 94 -6.57 -34.67 15.20
CA LEU A 94 -5.18 -35.03 14.94
C LEU A 94 -4.24 -33.83 15.13
N MET A 95 -4.61 -32.66 14.59
CA MET A 95 -3.82 -31.43 14.76
C MET A 95 -3.76 -30.97 16.22
N ASN A 96 -4.87 -31.05 16.96
CA ASN A 96 -4.91 -30.75 18.39
C ASN A 96 -4.08 -31.74 19.22
N ASP A 97 -4.15 -33.03 18.90
CA ASP A 97 -3.33 -34.05 19.56
C ASP A 97 -1.85 -33.83 19.28
N ARG A 98 -1.47 -33.45 18.05
CA ARG A 98 -0.10 -33.09 17.71
C ARG A 98 0.39 -31.93 18.57
N LEU A 99 -0.43 -30.89 18.74
CA LEU A 99 -0.10 -29.75 19.61
C LEU A 99 0.07 -30.19 21.08
N LYS A 100 -0.80 -31.08 21.56
CA LYS A 100 -0.75 -31.64 22.93
C LYS A 100 0.51 -32.47 23.18
N TYR A 101 0.87 -33.38 22.26
CA TYR A 101 1.96 -34.34 22.46
C TYR A 101 3.33 -33.81 22.01
N PHE A 102 3.37 -32.84 21.09
CA PHE A 102 4.60 -32.22 20.60
C PHE A 102 4.54 -30.69 20.60
N PRO A 103 4.27 -30.04 21.76
CA PRO A 103 4.12 -28.59 21.84
C PRO A 103 5.40 -27.83 21.44
N ASN A 104 6.57 -28.39 21.74
CA ASN A 104 7.86 -27.76 21.39
C ASN A 104 8.24 -27.91 19.90
N LYS A 105 7.46 -28.67 19.11
CA LYS A 105 7.72 -28.91 17.68
C LYS A 105 6.51 -28.58 16.81
N THR A 106 5.52 -27.92 17.38
CA THR A 106 4.24 -27.60 16.73
C THR A 106 3.85 -26.19 17.15
N SER A 107 3.81 -25.25 16.21
CA SER A 107 3.29 -23.91 16.49
C SER A 107 1.78 -24.02 16.75
N ALA A 108 1.33 -23.48 17.88
CA ALA A 108 -0.08 -23.37 18.21
C ALA A 108 -0.81 -22.50 17.17
N GLY A 109 -0.18 -21.40 16.76
CA GLY A 109 -0.70 -20.49 15.74
C GLY A 109 -0.90 -21.18 14.39
N ASP A 110 0.10 -21.92 13.92
CA ASP A 110 0.01 -22.65 12.65
C ASP A 110 -1.10 -23.70 12.68
N VAL A 111 -1.25 -24.41 13.80
CA VAL A 111 -2.32 -25.40 13.99
C VAL A 111 -3.69 -24.72 13.97
N GLN A 112 -3.86 -23.63 14.71
CA GLN A 112 -5.12 -22.89 14.74
C GLN A 112 -5.49 -22.33 13.37
N ALA A 113 -4.53 -21.72 12.66
CA ALA A 113 -4.74 -21.22 11.30
C ALA A 113 -5.09 -22.35 10.31
N SER A 114 -4.44 -23.51 10.44
CA SER A 114 -4.74 -24.69 9.61
C SER A 114 -6.13 -25.26 9.88
N ILE A 115 -6.55 -25.31 11.14
CA ILE A 115 -7.92 -25.71 11.52
C ILE A 115 -8.95 -24.72 10.97
N ALA A 116 -8.71 -23.41 11.11
CA ALA A 116 -9.60 -22.37 10.56
C ALA A 116 -9.71 -22.49 9.03
N MET A 117 -8.59 -22.69 8.35
CA MET A 117 -8.53 -22.90 6.90
C MET A 117 -9.28 -24.16 6.46
N LEU A 118 -9.11 -25.27 7.18
CA LEU A 118 -9.79 -26.54 6.88
C LEU A 118 -11.32 -26.40 7.03
N LYS A 119 -11.78 -25.71 8.08
CA LYS A 119 -13.21 -25.41 8.28
C LYS A 119 -13.75 -24.52 7.16
N TYR A 120 -13.02 -23.45 6.82
CA TYR A 120 -13.40 -22.51 5.76
C TYR A 120 -13.51 -23.20 4.40
N ASP A 121 -12.49 -23.97 4.00
CA ASP A 121 -12.47 -24.67 2.69
C ASP A 121 -13.60 -25.70 2.53
N ASN A 122 -14.19 -26.16 3.64
CA ASN A 122 -15.27 -27.14 3.66
C ASN A 122 -16.60 -26.59 4.15
N GLY A 123 -16.72 -25.27 4.36
CA GLY A 123 -17.96 -24.63 4.81
C GLY A 123 -18.46 -25.14 6.17
N ILE A 124 -17.56 -25.55 7.06
CA ILE A 124 -17.92 -26.03 8.40
C ILE A 124 -18.04 -24.87 9.37
N GLY A 125 -19.15 -24.84 10.10
CA GLY A 125 -19.51 -23.74 11.00
C GLY A 125 -20.09 -22.53 10.28
N THR A 126 -20.56 -21.57 11.05
CA THR A 126 -21.02 -20.28 10.56
C THR A 126 -19.84 -19.39 10.14
N LYS A 127 -20.10 -18.36 9.31
CA LYS A 127 -19.07 -17.38 8.93
C LYS A 127 -18.46 -16.67 10.16
N GLU A 128 -19.25 -16.48 11.21
CA GLU A 128 -18.81 -15.86 12.46
C GLU A 128 -17.85 -16.78 13.22
N GLU A 129 -18.17 -18.06 13.35
CA GLU A 129 -17.27 -19.05 13.95
C GLU A 129 -15.96 -19.20 13.15
N GLN A 130 -16.05 -19.19 11.81
CA GLN A 130 -14.88 -19.24 10.94
C GLN A 130 -14.02 -17.97 11.08
N PHE A 131 -14.64 -16.79 11.10
CA PHE A 131 -13.95 -15.53 11.31
C PHE A 131 -13.24 -15.51 12.67
N ASN A 132 -13.95 -15.87 13.74
CA ASN A 132 -13.37 -15.90 15.08
C ASN A 132 -12.19 -16.87 15.19
N ALA A 133 -12.25 -18.02 14.51
CA ALA A 133 -11.13 -18.95 14.46
C ALA A 133 -9.88 -18.34 13.78
N PHE A 134 -10.06 -17.58 12.70
CA PHE A 134 -8.94 -16.84 12.09
C PHE A 134 -8.46 -15.67 12.94
N ASP A 135 -9.36 -14.91 13.56
CA ASP A 135 -9.03 -13.77 14.44
C ASP A 135 -8.20 -14.22 15.65
N GLU A 136 -8.61 -15.31 16.29
CA GLU A 136 -7.88 -15.93 17.41
C GLU A 136 -6.50 -16.41 16.96
N ALA A 137 -6.41 -17.12 15.84
CA ALA A 137 -5.14 -17.62 15.31
C ALA A 137 -4.17 -16.47 14.95
N PHE A 138 -4.69 -15.43 14.28
CA PHE A 138 -3.92 -14.26 13.88
C PHE A 138 -3.41 -13.47 15.08
N LYS A 139 -4.24 -13.29 16.13
CA LYS A 139 -3.83 -12.56 17.35
C LYS A 139 -2.89 -13.36 18.23
N ALA A 140 -3.08 -14.69 18.30
CA ALA A 140 -2.23 -15.56 19.11
C ALA A 140 -0.81 -15.66 18.56
N ASP A 141 -0.65 -15.68 17.23
CA ASP A 141 0.65 -15.87 16.59
C ASP A 141 0.74 -15.16 15.22
N ARG A 142 0.61 -13.82 15.24
CA ARG A 142 0.71 -12.98 14.03
C ARG A 142 1.99 -13.25 13.25
N ALA A 143 3.10 -13.54 13.94
CA ALA A 143 4.39 -13.79 13.31
C ALA A 143 4.33 -14.99 12.36
N ASN A 144 3.75 -16.12 12.79
CA ASN A 144 3.69 -17.34 11.98
C ASN A 144 2.43 -17.44 11.08
N PHE A 145 1.48 -16.50 11.19
CA PHE A 145 0.33 -16.43 10.28
C PHE A 145 0.72 -15.93 8.87
N THR A 146 1.31 -16.83 8.06
CA THR A 146 1.96 -16.52 6.77
C THR A 146 1.20 -17.05 5.55
N SER A 147 0.06 -17.73 5.72
CA SER A 147 -0.70 -18.22 4.58
C SER A 147 -1.44 -17.07 3.89
N ALA A 148 -1.05 -16.74 2.65
CA ALA A 148 -1.76 -15.76 1.81
C ALA A 148 -3.26 -16.10 1.70
N LYS A 149 -3.59 -17.39 1.54
CA LYS A 149 -4.99 -17.86 1.46
C LYS A 149 -5.74 -17.63 2.77
N ALA A 150 -5.09 -17.86 3.92
CA ALA A 150 -5.69 -17.61 5.23
C ALA A 150 -5.90 -16.11 5.49
N LEU A 151 -4.95 -15.26 5.11
CA LEU A 151 -5.08 -13.80 5.19
C LEU A 151 -6.26 -13.30 4.36
N TYR A 152 -6.44 -13.83 3.14
CA TYR A 152 -7.60 -13.55 2.32
C TYR A 152 -8.91 -14.02 2.96
N ALA A 153 -8.98 -15.27 3.42
CA ALA A 153 -10.18 -15.84 4.03
C ALA A 153 -10.59 -15.05 5.27
N TYR A 154 -9.63 -14.69 6.11
CA TYR A 154 -9.83 -13.89 7.31
C TYR A 154 -10.48 -12.53 6.99
N PHE A 155 -9.92 -11.78 6.03
CA PHE A 155 -10.50 -10.51 5.58
C PHE A 155 -11.85 -10.69 4.89
N SER A 156 -11.98 -11.70 4.02
CA SER A 156 -13.20 -11.93 3.25
C SER A 156 -14.39 -12.28 4.14
N LEU A 157 -14.19 -13.11 5.17
CA LEU A 157 -15.24 -13.45 6.12
C LEU A 157 -15.72 -12.22 6.90
N LEU A 158 -14.82 -11.31 7.26
CA LEU A 158 -15.21 -10.07 7.93
C LEU A 158 -16.07 -9.19 7.02
N VAL A 159 -15.70 -9.08 5.75
CA VAL A 159 -16.50 -8.38 4.73
C VAL A 159 -17.89 -9.01 4.61
N ASP A 160 -17.97 -10.33 4.54
CA ASP A 160 -19.24 -11.04 4.44
C ASP A 160 -20.11 -10.83 5.70
N LEU A 161 -19.50 -10.77 6.89
CA LEU A 161 -20.21 -10.47 8.15
C LEU A 161 -20.67 -9.00 8.21
N GLN A 162 -19.93 -8.08 7.61
CA GLN A 162 -20.33 -6.68 7.47
C GLN A 162 -21.52 -6.54 6.52
N ASP A 163 -21.54 -7.29 5.41
CA ASP A 163 -22.68 -7.34 4.49
C ASP A 163 -23.94 -7.92 5.18
N GLU A 164 -23.76 -8.83 6.12
CA GLU A 164 -24.82 -9.36 6.98
C GLU A 164 -25.23 -8.42 8.14
N GLY A 165 -24.58 -7.26 8.28
CA GLY A 165 -24.83 -6.28 9.35
C GLY A 165 -24.35 -6.72 10.74
N LYS A 166 -23.56 -7.81 10.84
CA LYS A 166 -23.01 -8.34 12.10
C LYS A 166 -21.70 -7.67 12.51
N LYS A 167 -21.00 -7.06 11.56
CA LYS A 167 -19.74 -6.35 11.77
C LYS A 167 -19.85 -4.96 11.17
N SER A 168 -19.11 -4.01 11.73
CA SER A 168 -19.18 -2.64 11.27
C SER A 168 -18.20 -2.37 10.13
N LEU A 169 -18.38 -1.26 9.42
CA LEU A 169 -17.44 -0.87 8.37
C LEU A 169 -16.07 -0.46 8.97
N GLU A 170 -16.07 0.11 10.18
CA GLU A 170 -14.87 0.34 10.99
C GLU A 170 -14.07 -0.96 11.18
N ASP A 171 -14.74 -2.06 11.54
CA ASP A 171 -14.09 -3.37 11.73
C ASP A 171 -13.37 -3.80 10.45
N VAL A 172 -14.04 -3.67 9.29
CA VAL A 172 -13.48 -4.00 7.97
C VAL A 172 -12.23 -3.17 7.67
N PHE A 173 -12.27 -1.85 7.92
CA PHE A 173 -11.12 -0.99 7.67
C PHE A 173 -9.95 -1.28 8.61
N ALA A 174 -10.21 -1.56 9.89
CA ALA A 174 -9.16 -1.90 10.85
C ALA A 174 -8.49 -3.23 10.48
N ASN A 175 -9.28 -4.25 10.16
CA ASN A 175 -8.76 -5.55 9.73
C ASN A 175 -8.02 -5.46 8.39
N TYR A 176 -8.48 -4.64 7.45
CA TYR A 176 -7.77 -4.38 6.20
C TYR A 176 -6.35 -3.89 6.47
N ASP A 177 -6.17 -2.90 7.35
CA ASP A 177 -4.84 -2.34 7.65
C ASP A 177 -3.92 -3.41 8.25
N GLU A 178 -4.43 -4.21 9.19
CA GLU A 178 -3.67 -5.31 9.81
C GLU A 178 -3.27 -6.40 8.81
N VAL A 179 -4.22 -6.84 7.97
CA VAL A 179 -3.99 -7.91 6.99
C VAL A 179 -3.06 -7.44 5.89
N VAL A 180 -3.24 -6.23 5.35
CA VAL A 180 -2.35 -5.69 4.31
C VAL A 180 -0.96 -5.44 4.86
N SER A 181 -0.85 -4.90 6.09
CA SER A 181 0.45 -4.75 6.76
C SER A 181 1.16 -6.10 6.91
N LYS A 182 0.44 -7.17 7.32
CA LYS A 182 1.03 -8.51 7.40
C LYS A 182 1.45 -9.04 6.03
N VAL A 183 0.65 -8.84 4.97
CA VAL A 183 1.05 -9.22 3.61
C VAL A 183 2.35 -8.52 3.20
N GLU A 184 2.48 -7.22 3.47
CA GLU A 184 3.67 -6.43 3.14
C GLU A 184 4.91 -6.88 3.92
N GLU A 185 4.78 -7.21 5.21
CA GLU A 185 5.86 -7.78 6.01
C GLU A 185 6.40 -9.08 5.40
N GLU A 186 5.50 -9.96 4.95
CA GLU A 186 5.86 -11.23 4.33
C GLU A 186 6.49 -11.05 2.94
N GLU A 187 5.96 -10.13 2.12
CA GLU A 187 6.56 -9.75 0.84
C GLU A 187 8.00 -9.25 1.03
N ASN A 188 8.21 -8.37 2.01
CA ASN A 188 9.53 -7.83 2.34
C ASN A 188 10.49 -8.91 2.85
N SER A 189 10.04 -9.76 3.77
CA SER A 189 10.88 -10.86 4.29
C SER A 189 11.31 -11.82 3.18
N LEU A 190 10.41 -12.18 2.26
CA LEU A 190 10.75 -13.01 1.12
C LEU A 190 11.72 -12.31 0.17
N ALA A 191 11.53 -11.02 -0.10
CA ALA A 191 12.42 -10.24 -0.95
C ALA A 191 13.84 -10.14 -0.38
N GLU A 192 13.98 -9.88 0.93
CA GLU A 192 15.27 -9.86 1.63
C GLU A 192 16.00 -11.21 1.54
N ASN A 193 15.27 -12.32 1.68
CA ASN A 193 15.84 -13.66 1.56
C ASN A 193 16.22 -14.04 0.12
N LEU A 194 15.52 -13.49 -0.88
CA LEU A 194 15.78 -13.74 -2.29
C LEU A 194 16.98 -12.94 -2.82
N ALA A 195 17.14 -11.70 -2.38
CA ALA A 195 18.19 -10.79 -2.88
C ALA A 195 19.59 -11.44 -3.01
N PRO A 196 20.18 -12.08 -1.99
CA PRO A 196 21.50 -12.68 -2.11
C PRO A 196 21.54 -13.90 -3.04
N LEU A 197 20.42 -14.59 -3.25
CA LEU A 197 20.35 -15.73 -4.17
C LEU A 197 20.25 -15.27 -5.63
N LEU A 198 19.55 -14.18 -5.89
CA LEU A 198 19.48 -13.54 -7.20
C LEU A 198 20.86 -13.01 -7.61
N GLU A 199 21.59 -12.35 -6.69
CA GLU A 199 22.97 -11.91 -6.93
C GLU A 199 23.91 -13.08 -7.29
N LYS A 200 23.79 -14.23 -6.61
CA LYS A 200 24.55 -15.44 -6.98
C LYS A 200 24.25 -15.92 -8.39
N GLN A 201 22.97 -15.92 -8.79
CA GLN A 201 22.55 -16.33 -10.13
C GLN A 201 23.07 -15.36 -11.20
N GLU A 202 22.98 -14.04 -10.97
CA GLU A 202 23.52 -13.01 -11.86
C GLU A 202 25.04 -13.10 -12.02
N ALA A 203 25.75 -13.45 -10.94
CA ALA A 203 27.18 -13.71 -10.95
C ALA A 203 27.57 -15.06 -11.58
N GLY A 204 26.61 -15.84 -12.09
CA GLY A 204 26.85 -17.15 -12.72
C GLY A 204 27.22 -18.27 -11.73
N THR A 205 26.98 -18.07 -10.43
CA THR A 205 27.21 -19.08 -9.39
C THR A 205 26.03 -20.04 -9.31
N ALA A 206 26.29 -21.35 -9.38
CA ALA A 206 25.25 -22.36 -9.25
C ALA A 206 24.65 -22.37 -7.84
N LEU A 207 23.32 -22.40 -7.76
CA LEU A 207 22.59 -22.56 -6.51
C LEU A 207 22.62 -24.03 -6.05
N THR A 208 22.58 -24.25 -4.74
CA THR A 208 22.31 -25.58 -4.18
C THR A 208 20.84 -25.96 -4.36
N ALA A 209 20.52 -27.25 -4.35
CA ALA A 209 19.12 -27.72 -4.42
C ALA A 209 18.21 -27.12 -3.33
N LYS A 210 18.77 -26.76 -2.17
CA LYS A 210 18.04 -26.07 -1.09
C LYS A 210 17.73 -24.62 -1.46
N GLU A 211 18.69 -23.91 -2.04
CA GLU A 211 18.51 -22.52 -2.51
C GLU A 211 17.55 -22.45 -3.69
N GLU A 212 17.66 -23.35 -4.67
CA GLU A 212 16.70 -23.45 -5.79
C GLU A 212 15.27 -23.64 -5.29
N ARG A 213 15.08 -24.50 -4.30
CA ARG A 213 13.76 -24.71 -3.67
C ARG A 213 13.28 -23.46 -2.94
N LEU A 214 14.17 -22.74 -2.24
CA LEU A 214 13.83 -21.49 -1.57
C LEU A 214 13.38 -20.44 -2.58
N VAL A 215 14.11 -20.27 -3.68
CA VAL A 215 13.77 -19.32 -4.75
C VAL A 215 12.38 -19.64 -5.30
N LYS A 216 12.17 -20.88 -5.74
CA LYS A 216 10.88 -21.32 -6.29
C LYS A 216 9.71 -21.10 -5.33
N ASN A 217 9.89 -21.46 -4.06
CA ASN A 217 8.83 -21.29 -3.06
C ASN A 217 8.53 -19.81 -2.78
N SER A 218 9.57 -18.97 -2.74
CA SER A 218 9.43 -17.53 -2.52
C SER A 218 8.71 -16.86 -3.68
N GLU A 219 9.02 -17.23 -4.93
CA GLU A 219 8.30 -16.75 -6.12
C GLU A 219 6.81 -17.12 -6.11
N ILE A 220 6.49 -18.37 -5.73
CA ILE A 220 5.11 -18.83 -5.58
C ILE A 220 4.37 -18.00 -4.52
N ASN A 221 4.99 -17.80 -3.36
CA ASN A 221 4.40 -17.04 -2.27
C ASN A 221 4.23 -15.56 -2.60
N LEU A 222 5.23 -14.91 -3.21
CA LEU A 222 5.13 -13.51 -3.68
C LEU A 222 3.98 -13.34 -4.68
N LYS A 223 3.80 -14.28 -5.61
CA LYS A 223 2.66 -14.27 -6.54
C LYS A 223 1.33 -14.44 -5.80
N ALA A 224 1.28 -15.30 -4.79
CA ALA A 224 0.08 -15.51 -3.97
C ALA A 224 -0.28 -14.24 -3.16
N TYR A 225 0.71 -13.61 -2.52
CA TYR A 225 0.52 -12.36 -1.78
C TYR A 225 0.04 -11.22 -2.69
N SER A 226 0.66 -11.04 -3.86
CA SER A 226 0.21 -10.05 -4.84
C SER A 226 -1.24 -10.26 -5.27
N THR A 227 -1.64 -11.51 -5.52
CA THR A 227 -3.02 -11.87 -5.90
C THR A 227 -4.00 -11.59 -4.76
N VAL A 228 -3.65 -11.97 -3.53
CA VAL A 228 -4.47 -11.76 -2.35
C VAL A 228 -4.61 -10.27 -2.02
N LYS A 229 -3.51 -9.52 -2.04
CA LYS A 229 -3.50 -8.06 -1.83
C LYS A 229 -4.41 -7.35 -2.82
N SER A 230 -4.33 -7.72 -4.11
CA SER A 230 -5.23 -7.20 -5.13
C SER A 230 -6.71 -7.51 -4.84
N SER A 231 -7.00 -8.75 -4.42
CA SER A 231 -8.37 -9.19 -4.09
C SER A 231 -8.93 -8.48 -2.85
N ILE A 232 -8.11 -8.30 -1.81
CA ILE A 232 -8.42 -7.54 -0.60
C ILE A 232 -8.71 -6.07 -0.98
N ASN A 233 -7.83 -5.45 -1.76
CA ASN A 233 -8.00 -4.08 -2.24
C ASN A 233 -9.28 -3.91 -3.08
N GLY A 234 -9.62 -4.90 -3.91
CA GLY A 234 -10.86 -4.90 -4.67
C GLY A 234 -12.10 -4.90 -3.78
N LYS A 235 -12.14 -5.78 -2.78
CA LYS A 235 -13.24 -5.85 -1.79
C LYS A 235 -13.38 -4.57 -0.97
N LEU A 236 -12.24 -4.03 -0.50
CA LEU A 236 -12.24 -2.74 0.22
C LEU A 236 -12.67 -1.60 -0.70
N GLY A 237 -12.17 -1.58 -1.94
CA GLY A 237 -12.42 -0.50 -2.91
C GLY A 237 -13.90 -0.30 -3.24
N GLN A 238 -14.70 -1.37 -3.20
CA GLN A 238 -16.17 -1.34 -3.35
C GLN A 238 -16.91 -0.69 -2.17
N ARG A 239 -16.25 -0.55 -1.03
CA ARG A 239 -16.80 0.00 0.22
C ARG A 239 -16.15 1.33 0.62
N ALA A 240 -14.96 1.60 0.09
CA ALA A 240 -14.22 2.83 0.30
C ALA A 240 -14.62 3.87 -0.75
N ASP A 241 -15.84 4.37 -0.68
CA ASP A 241 -16.33 5.55 -1.40
C ASP A 241 -16.54 6.73 -0.45
N CYS A 242 -16.82 7.92 -0.98
CA CYS A 242 -16.99 9.10 -0.14
C CYS A 242 -18.19 8.98 0.81
N ASP A 243 -19.27 8.32 0.38
CA ASP A 243 -20.49 8.15 1.18
C ASP A 243 -20.25 7.30 2.43
N ASN A 244 -19.30 6.38 2.36
CA ASN A 244 -18.87 5.55 3.49
C ASN A 244 -17.72 6.18 4.30
N LEU A 245 -16.72 6.74 3.62
CA LEU A 245 -15.52 7.29 4.28
C LEU A 245 -15.81 8.57 5.05
N ILE A 246 -16.65 9.46 4.52
CA ILE A 246 -16.92 10.76 5.15
C ILE A 246 -17.63 10.59 6.51
N PRO A 247 -18.74 9.83 6.63
CA PRO A 247 -19.40 9.65 7.93
C PRO A 247 -18.52 8.93 8.95
N LEU A 248 -17.78 7.91 8.49
CA LEU A 248 -16.82 7.17 9.31
C LEU A 248 -15.80 8.12 9.95
N TYR A 249 -15.07 8.89 9.14
CA TYR A 249 -14.03 9.76 9.69
C TYR A 249 -14.60 10.94 10.46
N ASN A 250 -15.81 11.42 10.15
CA ASN A 250 -16.47 12.44 10.97
C ASN A 250 -16.77 11.91 12.38
N LYS A 251 -17.29 10.68 12.48
CA LYS A 251 -17.58 10.03 13.77
C LYS A 251 -16.33 9.85 14.62
N ASP A 252 -15.23 9.43 14.00
CA ASP A 252 -14.01 9.05 14.73
C ASP A 252 -13.02 10.21 14.98
N PHE A 253 -13.20 11.34 14.29
CA PHE A 253 -12.24 12.45 14.31
C PHE A 253 -11.91 12.95 15.71
N ASP A 254 -12.92 13.28 16.52
CA ASP A 254 -12.65 13.89 17.82
C ASP A 254 -11.87 12.99 18.78
N ALA A 255 -12.04 11.67 18.65
CA ALA A 255 -11.34 10.67 19.44
C ALA A 255 -9.92 10.37 18.93
N ARG A 256 -9.66 10.58 17.63
CA ARG A 256 -8.43 10.14 16.96
C ARG A 256 -7.60 11.25 16.32
N LYS A 257 -8.01 12.52 16.45
CA LYS A 257 -7.32 13.69 15.86
C LYS A 257 -5.88 13.93 16.32
N ASP A 258 -5.39 13.21 17.32
CA ASP A 258 -4.01 13.27 17.79
C ASP A 258 -3.20 12.01 17.39
N ASP A 259 -3.84 11.00 16.79
CA ASP A 259 -3.18 9.80 16.26
C ASP A 259 -2.67 10.06 14.83
N VAL A 260 -1.37 10.33 14.72
CA VAL A 260 -0.71 10.65 13.44
C VAL A 260 -0.84 9.53 12.41
N SER A 261 -0.80 8.26 12.84
CA SER A 261 -0.93 7.12 11.92
C SER A 261 -2.34 7.09 11.33
N TRP A 262 -3.35 7.22 12.18
CA TRP A 262 -4.75 7.28 11.75
C TRP A 262 -5.02 8.48 10.84
N LEU A 263 -4.48 9.66 11.16
CA LEU A 263 -4.61 10.86 10.33
C LEU A 263 -3.99 10.67 8.93
N LYS A 264 -2.82 10.04 8.83
CA LYS A 264 -2.19 9.70 7.55
C LYS A 264 -3.05 8.75 6.73
N ILE A 265 -3.59 7.71 7.36
CA ILE A 265 -4.45 6.73 6.71
C ILE A 265 -5.76 7.39 6.23
N ALA A 266 -6.42 8.16 7.09
CA ALA A 266 -7.69 8.81 6.79
C ALA A 266 -7.57 9.84 5.66
N THR A 267 -6.57 10.74 5.74
CA THR A 267 -6.30 11.71 4.67
C THR A 267 -5.90 11.03 3.36
N GLY A 268 -5.08 9.97 3.43
CA GLY A 268 -4.68 9.18 2.27
C GLY A 268 -5.87 8.53 1.57
N ARG A 269 -6.76 7.87 2.31
CA ARG A 269 -7.95 7.19 1.76
C ARG A 269 -8.94 8.17 1.16
N LEU A 270 -9.23 9.28 1.82
CA LEU A 270 -10.11 10.33 1.27
C LEU A 270 -9.52 10.93 -0.01
N SER A 271 -8.21 11.22 -0.01
CA SER A 271 -7.53 11.75 -1.20
C SER A 271 -7.51 10.75 -2.36
N ALA A 272 -7.37 9.46 -2.10
CA ALA A 272 -7.34 8.42 -3.14
C ALA A 272 -8.72 8.19 -3.80
N LYS A 273 -9.79 8.69 -3.18
CA LYS A 273 -11.17 8.59 -3.64
C LYS A 273 -11.76 9.94 -4.04
N ASP A 274 -10.92 10.97 -4.19
CA ASP A 274 -11.30 12.33 -4.54
C ASP A 274 -12.35 12.95 -3.59
N CYS A 275 -12.39 12.50 -2.33
CA CYS A 275 -13.27 13.04 -1.28
C CYS A 275 -12.67 14.30 -0.63
N THR A 276 -11.93 15.12 -1.40
CA THR A 276 -11.08 16.20 -0.88
C THR A 276 -11.81 17.52 -0.65
N GLU A 277 -13.05 17.64 -1.12
CA GLU A 277 -13.87 18.84 -0.97
C GLU A 277 -14.72 18.85 0.32
N ASP A 278 -14.83 17.71 1.02
CA ASP A 278 -15.60 17.62 2.26
C ASP A 278 -14.88 18.27 3.46
N PRO A 279 -15.59 18.96 4.38
CA PRO A 279 -15.03 19.52 5.60
C PRO A 279 -14.16 18.57 6.42
N ILE A 280 -14.44 17.26 6.42
CA ILE A 280 -13.64 16.30 7.19
C ILE A 280 -12.22 16.16 6.65
N PHE A 281 -12.03 16.17 5.32
CA PHE A 281 -10.71 16.07 4.70
C PHE A 281 -9.81 17.22 5.17
N PHE A 282 -10.40 18.41 5.30
CA PHE A 282 -9.73 19.60 5.78
C PHE A 282 -9.37 19.53 7.26
N LYS A 283 -10.30 19.09 8.12
CA LYS A 283 -10.03 18.88 9.56
C LYS A 283 -8.89 17.88 9.78
N LEU A 284 -8.93 16.77 9.05
CA LEU A 284 -7.89 15.73 9.09
C LEU A 284 -6.55 16.27 8.59
N SER A 285 -6.54 17.00 7.47
CA SER A 285 -5.33 17.59 6.92
C SER A 285 -4.72 18.64 7.85
N GLU A 286 -5.54 19.42 8.56
CA GLU A 286 -5.09 20.41 9.54
C GLU A 286 -4.48 19.74 10.77
N ALA A 287 -5.15 18.73 11.33
CA ALA A 287 -4.63 17.95 12.45
C ALA A 287 -3.31 17.25 12.08
N LEU A 288 -3.26 16.63 10.89
CA LEU A 288 -2.05 15.98 10.38
C LEU A 288 -0.93 16.97 10.20
N HIS A 289 -1.19 18.12 9.57
CA HIS A 289 -0.18 19.15 9.36
C HIS A 289 0.36 19.71 10.68
N LYS A 290 -0.50 19.87 11.69
CA LYS A 290 -0.08 20.33 13.03
C LYS A 290 0.86 19.32 13.69
N ALA A 291 0.61 18.03 13.52
CA ALA A 291 1.43 16.98 14.13
C ALA A 291 2.72 16.71 13.32
N GLU A 292 2.61 16.69 12.00
CA GLU A 292 3.69 16.39 11.06
C GLU A 292 3.57 17.25 9.79
N PRO A 293 4.11 18.48 9.80
CA PRO A 293 4.09 19.36 8.65
C PRO A 293 4.74 18.72 7.43
N SER A 294 4.06 18.78 6.28
CA SER A 294 4.58 18.27 5.01
C SER A 294 4.17 19.16 3.85
N ALA A 295 4.94 19.12 2.77
CA ALA A 295 4.63 19.87 1.55
C ALA A 295 3.20 19.63 1.05
N LYS A 296 2.76 18.37 1.08
CA LYS A 296 1.43 17.94 0.64
C LYS A 296 0.31 18.43 1.56
N SER A 297 0.48 18.31 2.88
CA SER A 297 -0.51 18.79 3.85
C SER A 297 -0.65 20.32 3.82
N ALA A 298 0.47 21.05 3.74
CA ALA A 298 0.49 22.50 3.55
C ALA A 298 -0.18 22.90 2.22
N LEU A 299 0.04 22.15 1.14
CA LEU A 299 -0.61 22.41 -0.14
C LEU A 299 -2.13 22.39 0.04
N TYR A 300 -2.68 21.31 0.60
CA TYR A 300 -4.12 21.15 0.81
C TYR A 300 -4.74 22.24 1.69
N LEU A 301 -4.07 22.61 2.78
CA LEU A 301 -4.52 23.72 3.63
C LEU A 301 -4.52 25.06 2.89
N GLY A 302 -3.57 25.26 1.96
CA GLY A 302 -3.59 26.41 1.06
C GLY A 302 -4.81 26.41 0.13
N GLN A 303 -5.18 25.26 -0.43
CA GLN A 303 -6.34 25.12 -1.32
C GLN A 303 -7.65 25.35 -0.57
N LEU A 304 -7.75 24.81 0.64
CA LEU A 304 -8.88 25.04 1.54
C LEU A 304 -9.09 26.52 1.84
N ALA A 305 -8.01 27.18 2.26
CA ALA A 305 -8.06 28.59 2.61
C ALA A 305 -8.48 29.44 1.41
N ASP A 306 -8.00 29.11 0.20
CA ASP A 306 -8.46 29.75 -1.04
C ASP A 306 -9.96 29.54 -1.30
N ALA A 307 -10.45 28.30 -1.16
CA ALA A 307 -11.86 27.96 -1.36
C ALA A 307 -12.76 28.73 -0.38
N LYS A 308 -12.26 29.00 0.84
CA LYS A 308 -12.91 29.83 1.86
C LYS A 308 -12.71 31.34 1.67
N GLY A 309 -12.03 31.78 0.62
CA GLY A 309 -11.71 33.19 0.37
C GLY A 309 -10.65 33.79 1.30
N GLN A 310 -9.97 32.98 2.11
CA GLN A 310 -8.97 33.38 3.11
C GLN A 310 -7.58 33.55 2.46
N ALA A 311 -7.46 34.56 1.60
CA ALA A 311 -6.28 34.77 0.74
C ALA A 311 -4.94 34.79 1.47
N SER A 312 -4.85 35.48 2.62
CA SER A 312 -3.59 35.59 3.38
C SER A 312 -3.17 34.25 3.98
N GLN A 313 -4.13 33.48 4.47
CA GLN A 313 -3.87 32.16 5.05
C GLN A 313 -3.47 31.16 3.96
N ALA A 314 -4.15 31.20 2.81
CA ALA A 314 -3.81 30.38 1.66
C ALA A 314 -2.37 30.63 1.20
N LEU A 315 -1.98 31.91 1.11
CA LEU A 315 -0.62 32.30 0.74
C LEU A 315 0.42 31.77 1.72
N LYS A 316 0.15 31.80 3.03
CA LYS A 316 1.05 31.25 4.05
C LYS A 316 1.28 29.77 3.81
N TYR A 317 0.21 28.99 3.70
CA TYR A 317 0.30 27.54 3.50
C TYR A 317 0.92 27.14 2.16
N TYR A 318 0.66 27.88 1.07
CA TYR A 318 1.34 27.59 -0.19
C TYR A 318 2.82 27.91 -0.17
N ASN A 319 3.25 28.99 0.50
CA ASN A 319 4.70 29.24 0.62
C ASN A 319 5.35 28.17 1.48
N GLU A 320 4.74 27.78 2.60
CA GLU A 320 5.20 26.66 3.42
C GLU A 320 5.28 25.35 2.62
N SER A 321 4.25 25.05 1.83
CA SER A 321 4.25 23.91 0.92
C SER A 321 5.42 23.95 -0.07
N ALA A 322 5.67 25.12 -0.67
CA ALA A 322 6.79 25.30 -1.57
C ALA A 322 8.13 25.15 -0.84
N ASP A 323 8.28 25.66 0.39
CA ASP A 323 9.51 25.58 1.15
C ASP A 323 9.85 24.14 1.58
N LEU A 324 8.83 23.37 1.95
CA LEU A 324 8.95 21.94 2.29
C LEU A 324 9.17 21.04 1.07
N GLU A 325 8.92 21.53 -0.15
CA GLU A 325 9.10 20.70 -1.34
C GLU A 325 10.57 20.45 -1.68
N THR A 326 10.89 19.18 -1.91
CA THR A 326 12.23 18.73 -2.35
C THR A 326 12.28 18.57 -3.87
N ASN A 327 11.14 18.23 -4.51
CA ASN A 327 11.07 18.09 -5.96
C ASN A 327 10.94 19.46 -6.65
N PRO A 328 11.86 19.85 -7.56
CA PRO A 328 11.78 21.15 -8.23
C PRO A 328 10.53 21.34 -9.09
N SER A 329 9.99 20.27 -9.68
CA SER A 329 8.75 20.33 -10.46
C SER A 329 7.52 20.59 -9.59
N ASP A 330 7.45 19.96 -8.42
CA ASP A 330 6.31 20.16 -7.53
C ASP A 330 6.38 21.52 -6.83
N LYS A 331 7.57 21.94 -6.38
CA LYS A 331 7.83 23.32 -5.93
C LYS A 331 7.39 24.35 -6.97
N SER A 332 7.75 24.14 -8.25
CA SER A 332 7.30 25.00 -9.35
C SER A 332 5.78 25.04 -9.47
N ARG A 333 5.12 23.87 -9.37
CA ARG A 333 3.65 23.74 -9.44
C ARG A 333 2.94 24.51 -8.32
N VAL A 334 3.48 24.46 -7.09
CA VAL A 334 2.94 25.24 -5.96
C VAL A 334 3.04 26.74 -6.25
N TYR A 335 4.21 27.23 -6.70
CA TYR A 335 4.35 28.65 -7.08
C TYR A 335 3.47 29.05 -8.25
N MET A 336 3.25 28.17 -9.23
CA MET A 336 2.27 28.42 -10.30
C MET A 336 0.85 28.58 -9.76
N LYS A 337 0.45 27.80 -8.74
CA LYS A 337 -0.86 27.93 -8.09
C LYS A 337 -1.04 29.31 -7.46
N ILE A 338 -0.03 29.76 -6.69
CA ILE A 338 -0.03 31.10 -6.08
C ILE A 338 -0.13 32.19 -7.17
N ALA A 339 0.65 32.05 -8.24
CA ALA A 339 0.65 32.99 -9.36
C ALA A 339 -0.71 33.05 -10.07
N ASP A 340 -1.31 31.90 -10.36
CA ASP A 340 -2.64 31.78 -10.99
C ASP A 340 -3.71 32.48 -10.11
N ASN A 341 -3.62 32.37 -8.78
CA ASN A 341 -4.54 33.05 -7.86
C ASN A 341 -4.40 34.58 -7.88
N TYR A 342 -3.17 35.11 -7.86
CA TYR A 342 -2.96 36.55 -8.02
C TYR A 342 -3.42 37.04 -9.40
N LYS A 343 -3.17 36.26 -10.45
CA LYS A 343 -3.63 36.58 -11.81
C LYS A 343 -5.15 36.70 -11.87
N LYS A 344 -5.89 35.74 -11.29
CA LYS A 344 -7.36 35.75 -11.24
C LYS A 344 -7.92 37.01 -10.54
N LYS A 345 -7.19 37.55 -9.57
CA LYS A 345 -7.55 38.78 -8.84
C LYS A 345 -7.11 40.07 -9.57
N GLY A 346 -6.49 39.97 -10.75
CA GLY A 346 -5.95 41.11 -11.50
C GLY A 346 -4.64 41.67 -10.95
N SER A 347 -4.05 41.05 -9.93
CA SER A 347 -2.80 41.49 -9.30
C SER A 347 -1.58 41.01 -10.10
N PHE A 348 -1.44 41.46 -11.35
CA PHE A 348 -0.45 40.94 -12.30
C PHE A 348 1.01 41.11 -11.87
N GLY A 349 1.34 42.18 -11.13
CA GLY A 349 2.69 42.37 -10.57
C GLY A 349 3.09 41.23 -9.63
N GLN A 350 2.20 40.86 -8.69
CA GLN A 350 2.43 39.75 -7.77
C GLN A 350 2.38 38.40 -8.48
N ALA A 351 1.44 38.22 -9.42
CA ALA A 351 1.35 37.01 -10.23
C ALA A 351 2.67 36.73 -10.96
N ARG A 352 3.26 37.74 -11.61
CA ARG A 352 4.56 37.62 -12.27
C ARG A 352 5.68 37.25 -11.30
N THR A 353 5.73 37.84 -10.11
CA THR A 353 6.74 37.48 -9.09
C THR A 353 6.69 35.99 -8.79
N TYR A 354 5.49 35.42 -8.61
CA TYR A 354 5.34 33.99 -8.34
C TYR A 354 5.57 33.10 -9.56
N TYR A 355 5.20 33.51 -10.78
CA TYR A 355 5.61 32.78 -11.99
C TYR A 355 7.14 32.77 -12.14
N ARG A 356 7.83 33.85 -11.79
CA ARG A 356 9.29 33.89 -11.78
C ARG A 356 9.89 32.97 -10.72
N LYS A 357 9.31 32.87 -9.51
CA LYS A 357 9.69 31.85 -8.53
C LYS A 357 9.48 30.43 -9.07
N ALA A 358 8.36 30.18 -9.76
CA ALA A 358 8.11 28.90 -10.42
C ALA A 358 9.17 28.58 -11.49
N LEU A 359 9.63 29.59 -12.24
CA LEU A 359 10.70 29.47 -13.23
C LEU A 359 12.09 29.30 -12.60
N GLN A 360 12.35 29.88 -11.42
CA GLN A 360 13.56 29.62 -10.66
C GLN A 360 13.62 28.16 -10.20
N ALA A 361 12.49 27.60 -9.75
CA ALA A 361 12.40 26.18 -9.39
C ALA A 361 12.47 25.26 -10.62
N LYS A 362 11.81 25.62 -11.73
CA LYS A 362 11.80 24.85 -12.98
C LYS A 362 11.88 25.77 -14.20
N PRO A 363 13.09 26.02 -14.74
CA PRO A 363 13.28 26.88 -15.90
C PRO A 363 12.55 26.41 -17.17
N SER A 364 12.25 25.11 -17.26
CA SER A 364 11.48 24.48 -18.34
C SER A 364 9.95 24.59 -18.19
N SER A 365 9.45 25.34 -17.20
CA SER A 365 8.00 25.57 -17.04
C SER A 365 7.48 26.54 -18.11
N GLY A 366 7.23 26.03 -19.33
CA GLY A 366 6.74 26.83 -20.45
C GLY A 366 5.39 27.49 -20.16
N ARG A 367 4.52 26.82 -19.40
CA ARG A 367 3.23 27.38 -18.97
C ARG A 367 3.42 28.70 -18.20
N ALA A 368 4.44 28.83 -17.35
CA ALA A 368 4.69 30.09 -16.62
C ALA A 368 5.03 31.25 -17.58
N TYR A 369 5.85 31.01 -18.62
CA TYR A 369 6.14 32.00 -19.65
C TYR A 369 4.88 32.41 -20.44
N LEU A 370 4.03 31.45 -20.82
CA LEU A 370 2.75 31.76 -21.50
C LEU A 370 1.83 32.62 -20.63
N GLN A 371 1.74 32.33 -19.33
CA GLN A 371 0.91 33.13 -18.44
C GLN A 371 1.45 34.56 -18.30
N ILE A 372 2.76 34.75 -18.20
CA ILE A 372 3.38 36.09 -18.21
C ILE A 372 3.09 36.82 -19.53
N ALA A 373 3.28 36.15 -20.67
CA ALA A 373 2.96 36.71 -21.98
C ALA A 373 1.50 37.18 -22.09
N ASN A 374 0.57 36.35 -21.61
CA ASN A 374 -0.85 36.64 -21.59
C ASN A 374 -1.17 37.86 -20.71
N MET A 375 -0.56 37.99 -19.53
CA MET A 375 -0.75 39.16 -18.65
C MET A 375 -0.20 40.45 -19.29
N TYR A 376 0.94 40.38 -19.98
CA TYR A 376 1.49 41.53 -20.73
C TYR A 376 0.56 41.97 -21.84
N ALA A 377 0.08 41.02 -22.66
CA ALA A 377 -0.85 41.32 -23.74
C ALA A 377 -2.17 41.95 -23.24
N GLN A 378 -2.70 41.48 -22.10
CA GLN A 378 -3.88 42.06 -21.46
C GLN A 378 -3.66 43.49 -20.95
N SER A 379 -2.42 43.84 -20.62
CA SER A 379 -2.06 45.16 -20.09
C SER A 379 -1.60 46.16 -21.16
N ALA A 380 -1.58 45.77 -22.44
CA ALA A 380 -1.04 46.60 -23.52
C ALA A 380 -1.67 48.00 -23.57
N ASN A 381 -3.00 48.08 -23.41
CA ASN A 381 -3.73 49.36 -23.48
C ASN A 381 -3.44 50.31 -22.32
N SER A 382 -3.06 49.77 -21.15
CA SER A 382 -2.81 50.53 -19.92
C SER A 382 -1.31 50.77 -19.65
N CYS A 383 -0.42 50.19 -20.44
CA CYS A 383 1.04 50.21 -20.22
C CYS A 383 1.84 50.89 -21.34
N GLY A 384 1.36 52.04 -21.82
CA GLY A 384 2.08 52.89 -22.77
C GLY A 384 1.51 54.31 -22.81
N THR A 385 2.31 55.28 -23.26
CA THR A 385 1.95 56.71 -23.29
C THR A 385 1.36 57.15 -24.62
N ASP A 386 1.64 56.41 -25.70
CA ASP A 386 1.17 56.67 -27.06
C ASP A 386 0.73 55.36 -27.75
N ALA A 387 0.12 55.45 -28.93
CA ALA A 387 -0.37 54.28 -29.66
C ALA A 387 0.75 53.28 -29.99
N PHE A 388 1.96 53.76 -30.28
CA PHE A 388 3.11 52.93 -30.63
C PHE A 388 3.61 52.12 -29.43
N SER A 389 3.86 52.78 -28.31
CA SER A 389 4.34 52.18 -27.06
C SER A 389 3.32 51.22 -26.44
N LYS A 390 2.02 51.53 -26.50
CA LYS A 390 0.95 50.59 -26.10
C LYS A 390 0.99 49.30 -26.93
N ARG A 391 1.10 49.42 -28.26
CA ARG A 391 1.19 48.25 -29.14
C ARG A 391 2.53 47.52 -29.00
N ALA A 392 3.62 48.21 -28.67
CA ALA A 392 4.94 47.60 -28.47
C ALA A 392 4.95 46.54 -27.35
N VAL A 393 4.03 46.61 -26.38
CA VAL A 393 3.83 45.57 -25.35
C VAL A 393 3.57 44.19 -25.96
N TYR A 394 2.93 44.12 -27.14
CA TYR A 394 2.70 42.86 -27.82
C TYR A 394 3.98 42.20 -28.35
N TRP A 395 5.04 42.95 -28.66
CA TRP A 395 6.35 42.34 -28.96
C TRP A 395 6.94 41.67 -27.72
N LEU A 396 6.83 42.29 -26.55
CA LEU A 396 7.30 41.69 -25.30
C LEU A 396 6.51 40.41 -24.98
N ALA A 397 5.18 40.47 -25.13
CA ALA A 397 4.33 39.29 -24.97
C ALA A 397 4.71 38.17 -25.96
N ALA A 398 4.97 38.51 -27.23
CA ALA A 398 5.43 37.54 -28.23
C ALA A 398 6.77 36.91 -27.85
N ASN A 399 7.72 37.66 -27.30
CA ASN A 399 9.01 37.12 -26.87
C ASN A 399 8.85 36.10 -25.73
N TYR A 400 8.00 36.38 -24.74
CA TYR A 400 7.71 35.43 -23.66
C TYR A 400 6.96 34.20 -24.17
N ALA A 401 6.01 34.37 -25.10
CA ALA A 401 5.31 33.24 -25.73
C ALA A 401 6.27 32.36 -26.54
N ALA A 402 7.18 32.94 -27.31
CA ALA A 402 8.21 32.20 -28.03
C ALA A 402 9.15 31.45 -27.07
N LYS A 403 9.53 32.10 -25.95
CA LYS A 403 10.35 31.46 -24.92
C LYS A 403 9.65 30.23 -24.34
N ALA A 404 8.34 30.30 -24.11
CA ALA A 404 7.56 29.16 -23.63
C ALA A 404 7.71 27.92 -24.52
N GLY A 405 7.50 28.06 -25.84
CA GLY A 405 7.65 26.94 -26.79
C GLY A 405 9.10 26.44 -26.89
N SER A 406 10.08 27.33 -26.72
CA SER A 406 11.50 26.93 -26.77
C SER A 406 11.97 26.11 -25.56
N VAL A 407 11.40 26.35 -24.37
CA VAL A 407 11.79 25.63 -23.14
C VAL A 407 10.88 24.45 -22.83
N ASP A 408 9.69 24.42 -23.46
CA ASP A 408 8.71 23.36 -23.34
C ASP A 408 8.10 23.07 -24.73
N PRO A 409 8.73 22.19 -25.53
CA PRO A 409 8.29 21.88 -26.89
C PRO A 409 6.85 21.34 -26.97
N SER A 410 6.30 20.77 -25.89
CA SER A 410 4.91 20.29 -25.84
C SER A 410 3.90 21.42 -26.01
N LEU A 411 4.30 22.66 -25.71
CA LEU A 411 3.48 23.87 -25.84
C LEU A 411 3.70 24.61 -27.16
N SER A 412 4.52 24.08 -28.08
CA SER A 412 4.91 24.79 -29.32
C SER A 412 3.72 25.26 -30.14
N GLY A 413 2.64 24.48 -30.24
CA GLY A 413 1.42 24.86 -30.96
C GLY A 413 0.78 26.13 -30.39
N VAL A 414 0.42 26.11 -29.10
CA VAL A 414 -0.18 27.25 -28.40
C VAL A 414 0.76 28.46 -28.33
N ALA A 415 2.07 28.21 -28.16
CA ALA A 415 3.09 29.24 -28.17
C ALA A 415 3.18 29.94 -29.53
N ASN A 416 3.24 29.19 -30.63
CA ASN A 416 3.31 29.73 -31.99
C ASN A 416 2.05 30.53 -32.36
N GLU A 417 0.87 30.03 -31.98
CA GLU A 417 -0.40 30.75 -32.15
C GLU A 417 -0.38 32.08 -31.37
N SER A 418 0.03 32.04 -30.10
CA SER A 418 0.17 33.25 -29.28
C SER A 418 1.18 34.24 -29.88
N VAL A 419 2.31 33.76 -30.39
CA VAL A 419 3.32 34.59 -31.06
C VAL A 419 2.74 35.28 -32.28
N ALA A 420 2.04 34.54 -33.15
CA ALA A 420 1.41 35.09 -34.34
C ALA A 420 0.35 36.15 -33.97
N ALA A 421 -0.51 35.82 -33.00
CA ALA A 421 -1.56 36.70 -32.51
C ALA A 421 -1.02 38.00 -31.90
N TYR A 422 0.07 37.94 -31.12
CA TYR A 422 0.68 39.14 -30.54
C TYR A 422 1.45 39.95 -31.59
N LYS A 423 2.22 39.31 -32.47
CA LYS A 423 2.91 40.01 -33.57
C LYS A 423 1.96 40.74 -34.52
N GLY A 424 0.78 40.18 -34.78
CA GLY A 424 -0.26 40.83 -35.59
C GLY A 424 -0.84 42.11 -34.97
N ARG A 425 -0.81 42.25 -33.63
CA ARG A 425 -1.29 43.44 -32.90
C ARG A 425 -0.18 44.46 -32.62
N ALA A 426 1.07 44.02 -32.64
CA ALA A 426 2.23 44.88 -32.44
C ALA A 426 2.40 45.90 -33.60
N PRO A 427 3.23 46.95 -33.45
CA PRO A 427 3.52 47.89 -34.53
C PRO A 427 4.11 47.17 -35.75
N GLN A 428 3.66 47.56 -36.94
CA GLN A 428 4.09 47.00 -38.22
C GLN A 428 5.22 47.84 -38.83
N LYS A 429 5.81 47.40 -39.94
CA LYS A 429 6.94 48.09 -40.59
C LYS A 429 6.68 49.59 -40.82
N ALA A 430 5.49 49.95 -41.29
CA ALA A 430 5.09 51.35 -41.49
C ALA A 430 5.08 52.14 -40.17
N ASP A 431 4.54 51.55 -39.10
CA ASP A 431 4.52 52.16 -37.76
C ASP A 431 5.96 52.40 -37.24
N ILE A 432 6.87 51.42 -37.45
CA ILE A 432 8.27 51.50 -37.03
C ILE A 432 9.01 52.61 -37.79
N PHE A 433 8.81 52.69 -39.11
CA PHE A 433 9.40 53.73 -39.95
C PHE A 433 8.92 55.12 -39.52
N GLN A 434 7.61 55.31 -39.36
CA GLN A 434 7.02 56.57 -38.94
C GLN A 434 7.50 56.99 -37.54
N ALA A 435 7.69 56.03 -36.63
CA ALA A 435 8.19 56.31 -35.29
C ALA A 435 9.70 56.64 -35.27
N GLY A 436 10.48 56.26 -36.28
CA GLY A 436 11.94 56.45 -36.31
C GLY A 436 12.69 55.67 -35.23
N LYS A 437 12.10 54.58 -34.71
CA LYS A 437 12.60 53.84 -33.53
C LYS A 437 13.25 52.49 -33.85
N ALA A 438 13.54 52.19 -35.12
CA ALA A 438 14.11 50.91 -35.53
C ALA A 438 15.37 50.54 -34.72
N GLY A 439 15.43 49.32 -34.20
CA GLY A 439 16.56 48.81 -33.42
C GLY A 439 16.73 49.40 -32.00
N GLN A 440 15.95 50.42 -31.63
CA GLN A 440 15.99 51.02 -30.30
C GLN A 440 15.34 50.12 -29.24
N SER A 441 15.68 50.33 -27.97
CA SER A 441 15.01 49.68 -26.84
C SER A 441 13.97 50.62 -26.26
N ILE A 442 12.74 50.14 -26.11
CA ILE A 442 11.64 50.91 -25.53
C ILE A 442 11.33 50.35 -24.14
N SER A 443 11.34 51.22 -23.14
CA SER A 443 10.89 50.88 -21.81
C SER A 443 9.36 50.83 -21.76
N ILE A 444 8.81 49.73 -21.25
CA ILE A 444 7.40 49.56 -20.96
C ILE A 444 7.22 49.83 -19.47
N GLY A 445 6.51 50.92 -19.16
CA GLY A 445 6.24 51.35 -17.78
C GLY A 445 5.22 50.46 -17.05
N CYS A 446 4.41 51.06 -16.18
CA CYS A 446 3.40 50.39 -15.36
C CYS A 446 3.98 49.26 -14.48
N TRP A 447 3.15 48.28 -14.11
CA TRP A 447 3.60 47.09 -13.39
C TRP A 447 4.56 46.20 -14.19
N ILE A 448 4.62 46.35 -15.53
CA ILE A 448 5.52 45.58 -16.39
C ILE A 448 6.97 45.98 -16.11
N GLY A 449 7.36 47.25 -16.26
CA GLY A 449 8.72 47.70 -15.90
C GLY A 449 9.84 46.89 -16.58
N GLU A 450 9.61 46.43 -17.82
CA GLU A 450 10.59 45.74 -18.67
C GLU A 450 10.77 46.52 -19.97
N SER A 451 11.77 46.17 -20.77
CA SER A 451 12.01 46.82 -22.05
C SER A 451 11.88 45.82 -23.20
N VAL A 452 11.52 46.31 -24.37
CA VAL A 452 11.46 45.53 -25.61
C VAL A 452 12.24 46.21 -26.72
N ARG A 453 12.99 45.42 -27.49
CA ARG A 453 13.73 45.91 -28.65
C ARG A 453 12.79 46.04 -29.85
N VAL A 454 12.78 47.21 -30.47
CA VAL A 454 12.05 47.46 -31.72
C VAL A 454 12.72 46.67 -32.85
N PRO A 455 11.96 45.91 -33.67
CA PRO A 455 12.50 45.22 -34.82
C PRO A 455 13.22 46.18 -35.78
N SER A 456 14.33 45.72 -36.35
CA SER A 456 14.97 46.41 -37.47
C SER A 456 14.09 46.28 -38.73
N LEU A 457 14.11 47.29 -39.62
CA LEU A 457 13.28 47.36 -40.82
C LEU A 457 13.77 46.47 -41.98
#